data_AF-A0A924R390-F1
#
_entry.id   AF-A0A924R390-F1
#
_cell.length_a   1.000
_cell.length_b   1.000
_cell.length_c   1.000
_cell.angle_alpha   90.00
_cell.angle_beta   90.00
_cell.angle_gamma   90.00
#
_symmetry.space_group_name_H-M   'P 1'
#
loop_
_entity.id
_entity.type
_entity.pdbx_description
1 polymer ?
#
loop_
_entity_poly.entity_id
_entity_poly.type
_entity_poly.pdbx_seq_one_letter_code
_entity_poly.pdbx_strand_id
1 'polypeptide(L)'
;MSALMVLFLVVMSVALLAVTKTVTEAEEKDAARSKDIAALLQCVDEATTRHPGITVVKERNAIDFGDRARFSSGSSQLAPEQAVTLRSFVPEVLRIARGECGKGWLKRILVEGFTDTRGDYLLNLNLSLQRSQRVLCVLFSPPLPGETPLAPDELEQIRRLFLVGGYSSNSAKPSLDESRRIELKLEFYTINERPALGVIGSESSDPAMTGGYGNCRI
;
A
#
# COMPACT_ATOMS: atom_id res chain seq x y z
N MET A 1 61.73 4.73 -6.32
CA MET A 1 60.63 5.40 -5.60
C MET A 1 59.56 5.96 -6.54
N SER A 2 59.93 6.52 -7.71
CA SER A 2 58.98 7.06 -8.70
C SER A 2 58.01 6.01 -9.29
N ALA A 3 58.48 4.83 -9.71
CA ALA A 3 57.62 3.80 -10.31
C ALA A 3 56.51 3.29 -9.37
N LEU A 4 56.83 3.15 -8.07
CA LEU A 4 55.87 2.73 -7.06
C LEU A 4 54.79 3.80 -6.82
N MET A 5 55.17 5.08 -6.81
CA MET A 5 54.23 6.19 -6.68
C MET A 5 53.31 6.30 -7.90
N VAL A 6 53.83 6.11 -9.11
CA VAL A 6 53.03 6.11 -10.34
C VAL A 6 52.00 4.97 -10.33
N LEU A 7 52.41 3.76 -9.95
CA LEU A 7 51.50 2.62 -9.84
C LEU A 7 50.39 2.88 -8.81
N PHE A 8 50.74 3.45 -7.65
CA PHE A 8 49.78 3.80 -6.62
C PHE A 8 48.74 4.84 -7.11
N LEU A 9 49.20 5.89 -7.80
CA LEU A 9 48.30 6.91 -8.36
C LEU A 9 47.35 6.35 -9.42
N VAL A 10 47.83 5.45 -10.28
CA VAL A 10 47.00 4.79 -11.29
C VAL A 10 45.95 3.91 -10.63
N VAL A 11 46.35 3.08 -9.65
CA VAL A 11 45.41 2.21 -8.92
C VAL A 11 44.37 3.03 -8.17
N MET A 12 44.77 4.13 -7.51
CA MET A 12 43.83 5.03 -6.82
C MET A 12 42.87 5.71 -7.79
N SER A 13 43.36 6.18 -8.95
CA SER A 13 42.50 6.82 -9.96
C SER A 13 41.46 5.85 -10.51
N VAL A 14 41.86 4.60 -10.82
CA VAL A 14 40.95 3.55 -11.29
C VAL A 14 39.94 3.16 -10.19
N ALA A 15 40.39 3.03 -8.94
CA ALA A 15 39.50 2.74 -7.82
C ALA A 15 38.47 3.85 -7.60
N LEU A 16 38.89 5.11 -7.65
CA LEU A 16 37.98 6.27 -7.53
C LEU A 16 36.96 6.30 -8.69
N LEU A 17 37.41 6.10 -9.93
CA LEU A 17 36.51 6.02 -11.10
C LEU A 17 35.50 4.87 -11.00
N ALA A 18 35.92 3.71 -10.49
CA ALA A 18 35.03 2.57 -10.28
C ALA A 18 33.96 2.90 -9.22
N VAL A 19 34.36 3.50 -8.11
CA VAL A 19 33.42 3.90 -7.04
C VAL A 19 32.46 4.99 -7.53
N THR A 20 32.95 6.04 -8.19
CA THR A 20 32.06 7.11 -8.69
C THR A 20 31.05 6.58 -9.69
N LYS A 21 31.45 5.70 -10.61
CA LYS A 21 30.52 5.06 -11.55
C LYS A 21 29.43 4.27 -10.83
N THR A 22 29.77 3.49 -9.81
CA THR A 22 28.77 2.73 -9.04
C THR A 22 27.79 3.62 -8.27
N VAL A 23 28.26 4.77 -7.77
CA VAL A 23 27.40 5.76 -7.10
C VAL A 23 26.44 6.40 -8.10
N THR A 24 26.95 6.83 -9.26
CA THR A 24 26.10 7.43 -10.32
C THR A 24 25.05 6.44 -10.84
N GLU A 25 25.42 5.18 -11.08
CA GLU A 25 24.46 4.15 -11.49
C GLU A 25 23.39 3.86 -10.43
N ALA A 26 23.74 3.94 -9.14
CA ALA A 26 22.78 3.77 -8.05
C ALA A 26 21.82 4.96 -7.97
N GLU A 27 22.33 6.19 -8.06
CA GLU A 27 21.54 7.43 -8.08
C GLU A 27 20.57 7.47 -9.26
N GLU A 28 21.00 7.05 -10.45
CA GLU A 28 20.14 6.97 -11.64
C GLU A 28 18.99 5.98 -11.45
N LYS A 29 19.25 4.81 -10.86
CA LYS A 29 18.21 3.81 -10.56
C LYS A 29 17.24 4.31 -9.49
N ASP A 30 17.73 4.99 -8.46
CA ASP A 30 16.90 5.61 -7.41
C ASP A 30 16.01 6.72 -7.98
N ALA A 31 16.55 7.55 -8.89
CA ALA A 31 15.79 8.59 -9.57
C ALA A 31 14.71 7.98 -10.48
N ALA A 32 15.05 6.96 -11.27
CA ALA A 32 14.11 6.24 -12.12
C ALA A 32 12.98 5.60 -11.30
N ARG A 33 13.32 4.89 -10.22
CA ARG A 33 12.35 4.31 -9.29
C ARG A 33 11.42 5.37 -8.70
N SER A 34 11.97 6.48 -8.23
CA SER A 34 11.17 7.55 -7.62
C SER A 34 10.21 8.17 -8.62
N LYS A 35 10.64 8.32 -9.88
CA LYS A 35 9.79 8.77 -10.98
C LYS A 35 8.65 7.79 -11.28
N ASP A 36 8.94 6.50 -11.33
CA ASP A 36 7.92 5.47 -11.60
C ASP A 36 6.89 5.38 -10.47
N ILE A 37 7.33 5.45 -9.21
CA ILE A 37 6.43 5.49 -8.05
C ILE A 37 5.55 6.74 -8.11
N ALA A 38 6.11 7.91 -8.44
CA ALA A 38 5.34 9.13 -8.60
C ALA A 38 4.29 9.01 -9.72
N ALA A 39 4.63 8.34 -10.83
CA ALA A 39 3.69 8.05 -11.91
C ALA A 39 2.57 7.10 -11.47
N LEU A 40 2.87 6.05 -10.69
CA LEU A 40 1.86 5.17 -10.10
C LEU A 40 0.89 5.97 -9.25
N LEU A 41 1.43 6.76 -8.31
CA LEU A 41 0.62 7.59 -7.41
C LEU A 41 -0.23 8.58 -8.18
N GLN A 42 0.28 9.15 -9.27
CA GLN A 42 -0.46 10.03 -10.16
C GLN A 42 -1.62 9.31 -10.85
N CYS A 43 -1.43 8.08 -11.35
CA CYS A 43 -2.52 7.32 -11.95
C CYS A 43 -3.60 6.94 -10.91
N VAL A 44 -3.21 6.66 -9.66
CA VAL A 44 -4.17 6.44 -8.57
C VAL A 44 -4.91 7.73 -8.23
N ASP A 45 -4.20 8.86 -8.17
CA ASP A 45 -4.77 10.20 -7.93
C ASP A 45 -5.81 10.56 -8.99
N GLU A 46 -5.53 10.28 -10.26
CA GLU A 46 -6.48 10.44 -11.37
C GLU A 46 -7.72 9.55 -11.22
N ALA A 47 -7.58 8.33 -10.68
CA ALA A 47 -8.73 7.47 -10.39
C ALA A 47 -9.62 8.03 -9.29
N THR A 48 -9.08 8.77 -8.31
CA THR A 48 -9.88 9.40 -7.25
C THR A 48 -10.87 10.45 -7.79
N THR A 49 -10.65 11.00 -8.99
CA THR A 49 -11.58 11.96 -9.61
C THR A 49 -12.99 11.39 -9.83
N ARG A 50 -13.11 10.06 -9.98
CA ARG A 50 -14.39 9.35 -10.07
C ARG A 50 -14.99 8.99 -8.71
N HIS A 51 -14.24 9.18 -7.63
CA HIS A 51 -14.60 8.79 -6.26
C HIS A 51 -14.42 9.98 -5.29
N PRO A 52 -15.37 10.94 -5.27
CA PRO A 52 -15.25 12.13 -4.45
C PRO A 52 -15.06 11.85 -2.95
N GLY A 53 -14.02 12.47 -2.38
CA GLY A 53 -13.68 12.34 -0.96
C GLY A 53 -12.53 11.35 -0.69
N ILE A 54 -12.12 10.57 -1.69
CA ILE A 54 -10.86 9.81 -1.64
C ILE A 54 -9.74 10.70 -2.16
N THR A 55 -8.59 10.70 -1.50
CA THR A 55 -7.40 11.47 -1.91
C THR A 55 -6.12 10.66 -1.75
N VAL A 56 -5.10 11.01 -2.53
CA VAL A 56 -3.77 10.39 -2.43
C VAL A 56 -2.82 11.34 -1.69
N VAL A 57 -2.29 10.88 -0.55
CA VAL A 57 -1.26 11.56 0.23
C VAL A 57 0.11 11.06 -0.24
N LYS A 58 0.67 11.75 -1.23
CA LYS A 58 1.90 11.34 -1.95
C LYS A 58 3.11 11.25 -1.02
N GLU A 59 3.20 12.11 -0.01
CA GLU A 59 4.31 12.12 0.95
C GLU A 59 4.37 10.86 1.81
N ARG A 60 3.20 10.22 2.04
CA ARG A 60 3.08 9.00 2.84
C ARG A 60 2.79 7.76 2.01
N ASN A 61 2.70 7.90 0.69
CA ASN A 61 2.26 6.87 -0.24
C ASN A 61 0.92 6.24 0.21
N ALA A 62 0.00 7.05 0.71
CA ALA A 62 -1.23 6.58 1.33
C ALA A 62 -2.46 7.09 0.59
N ILE A 63 -3.50 6.27 0.56
CA ILE A 63 -4.83 6.65 0.07
C ILE A 63 -5.68 6.93 1.31
N ASP A 64 -6.11 8.18 1.46
CA ASP A 64 -7.02 8.63 2.52
C ASP A 64 -8.45 8.63 1.95
N PHE A 65 -9.38 8.00 2.66
CA PHE A 65 -10.78 7.90 2.26
C PHE A 65 -11.63 9.04 2.84
N GLY A 66 -11.00 9.95 3.59
CA GLY A 66 -11.68 11.05 4.26
C GLY A 66 -12.86 10.53 5.09
N ASP A 67 -14.02 11.11 4.87
CA ASP A 67 -15.25 10.80 5.60
C ASP A 67 -15.89 9.48 5.15
N ARG A 68 -15.46 8.94 4.00
CA ARG A 68 -16.01 7.72 3.39
C ARG A 68 -15.52 6.42 4.02
N ALA A 69 -14.59 6.50 4.95
CA ALA A 69 -14.18 5.34 5.75
C ALA A 69 -13.82 5.71 7.19
N ARG A 70 -14.61 6.63 7.77
CA ARG A 70 -14.54 6.96 9.20
C ARG A 70 -15.33 5.98 10.05
N PHE A 71 -14.90 5.80 11.28
CA PHE A 71 -15.57 4.96 12.26
C PHE A 71 -16.24 5.80 13.34
N SER A 72 -17.35 5.28 13.85
CA SER A 72 -17.95 5.78 15.08
C SER A 72 -17.03 5.59 16.28
N SER A 73 -17.24 6.40 17.31
CA SER A 73 -16.51 6.33 18.58
C SER A 73 -16.55 4.91 19.15
N GLY A 74 -15.39 4.35 19.51
CA GLY A 74 -15.29 3.00 20.10
C GLY A 74 -15.73 1.84 19.20
N SER A 75 -16.03 2.09 17.92
CA SER A 75 -16.50 1.06 16.98
C SER A 75 -15.48 0.76 15.89
N SER A 76 -15.47 -0.49 15.44
CA SER A 76 -14.75 -0.97 14.25
C SER A 76 -15.71 -1.35 13.11
N GLN A 77 -17.00 -1.02 13.22
CA GLN A 77 -17.97 -1.26 12.15
C GLN A 77 -17.89 -0.15 11.09
N LEU A 78 -17.94 -0.56 9.83
CA LEU A 78 -18.11 0.34 8.68
C LEU A 78 -19.58 0.38 8.31
N ALA A 79 -20.07 1.57 7.97
CA ALA A 79 -21.41 1.73 7.46
C ALA A 79 -21.53 1.12 6.04
N PRO A 80 -22.72 0.67 5.61
CA PRO A 80 -22.91 0.05 4.29
C PRO A 80 -22.40 0.92 3.14
N GLU A 81 -22.64 2.23 3.15
CA GLU A 81 -22.17 3.15 2.12
C GLU A 81 -20.64 3.28 2.04
N GLN A 82 -19.96 3.12 3.18
CA GLN A 82 -18.50 3.09 3.25
C GLN A 82 -17.97 1.79 2.66
N ALA A 83 -18.67 0.68 2.91
CA ALA A 83 -18.36 -0.62 2.33
C ALA A 83 -18.50 -0.63 0.80
N VAL A 84 -19.56 -0.01 0.27
CA VAL A 84 -19.75 0.20 -1.19
C VAL A 84 -18.53 0.93 -1.77
N THR A 85 -18.12 2.04 -1.12
CA THR A 85 -17.00 2.88 -1.58
C THR A 85 -15.69 2.10 -1.64
N LEU A 86 -15.41 1.26 -0.64
CA LEU A 86 -14.22 0.40 -0.63
C LEU A 86 -14.25 -0.62 -1.76
N ARG A 87 -15.40 -1.28 -1.99
CA ARG A 87 -15.55 -2.28 -3.05
C ARG A 87 -15.52 -1.70 -4.45
N SER A 88 -15.91 -0.44 -4.63
CA SER A 88 -15.81 0.23 -5.93
C SER A 88 -14.39 0.73 -6.23
N PHE A 89 -13.65 1.17 -5.21
CA PHE A 89 -12.34 1.81 -5.42
C PHE A 89 -11.16 0.84 -5.41
N VAL A 90 -11.16 -0.19 -4.55
CA VAL A 90 -10.05 -1.16 -4.45
C VAL A 90 -9.73 -1.84 -5.79
N PRO A 91 -10.71 -2.29 -6.59
CA PRO A 91 -10.47 -2.81 -7.94
C PRO A 91 -9.68 -1.87 -8.85
N GLU A 92 -9.95 -0.56 -8.76
CA GLU A 92 -9.24 0.42 -9.58
C GLU A 92 -7.76 0.50 -9.18
N VAL A 93 -7.46 0.47 -7.88
CA VAL A 93 -6.08 0.44 -7.36
C VAL A 93 -5.35 -0.82 -7.84
N LEU A 94 -5.99 -1.99 -7.75
CA LEU A 94 -5.43 -3.26 -8.23
C LEU A 94 -5.18 -3.25 -9.75
N ARG A 95 -6.11 -2.69 -10.52
CA ARG A 95 -5.96 -2.55 -11.98
C ARG A 95 -4.81 -1.60 -12.33
N ILE A 96 -4.67 -0.48 -11.65
CA ILE A 96 -3.57 0.48 -11.87
C ILE A 96 -2.23 -0.13 -11.49
N ALA A 97 -2.17 -0.86 -10.37
CA ALA A 97 -0.98 -1.57 -9.93
C ALA A 97 -0.48 -2.61 -10.95
N ARG A 98 -1.40 -3.29 -11.66
CA ARG A 98 -1.07 -4.23 -12.74
C ARG A 98 -0.80 -3.57 -14.10
N GLY A 99 -1.32 -2.36 -14.30
CA GLY A 99 -1.19 -1.61 -15.54
C GLY A 99 0.20 -1.01 -15.73
N GLU A 100 0.36 -0.30 -16.84
CA GLU A 100 1.63 0.35 -17.21
C GLU A 100 2.12 1.34 -16.13
N CYS A 101 1.22 2.03 -15.43
CA CYS A 101 1.60 2.96 -14.37
C CYS A 101 2.23 2.27 -13.14
N GLY A 102 1.89 1.00 -12.88
CA GLY A 102 2.23 0.33 -11.63
C GLY A 102 3.19 -0.86 -11.76
N LYS A 103 3.48 -1.28 -12.99
CA LYS A 103 4.29 -2.47 -13.28
C LYS A 103 5.64 -2.41 -12.55
N GLY A 104 5.78 -3.32 -11.59
CA GLY A 104 7.06 -3.71 -11.02
C GLY A 104 7.41 -3.11 -9.66
N TRP A 105 6.77 -2.03 -9.22
CA TRP A 105 7.15 -1.37 -7.97
C TRP A 105 6.21 -1.62 -6.80
N LEU A 106 4.90 -1.81 -7.01
CA LEU A 106 4.00 -2.08 -5.88
C LEU A 106 4.31 -3.46 -5.28
N LYS A 107 4.64 -3.48 -3.99
CA LYS A 107 4.94 -4.70 -3.24
C LYS A 107 3.73 -5.22 -2.51
N ARG A 108 3.01 -4.33 -1.82
CA ARG A 108 1.81 -4.66 -1.03
C ARG A 108 1.01 -3.41 -0.69
N ILE A 109 -0.21 -3.63 -0.21
CA ILE A 109 -1.10 -2.60 0.31
C ILE A 109 -1.32 -2.89 1.79
N LEU A 110 -0.89 -1.98 2.65
CA LEU A 110 -1.11 -2.07 4.08
C LEU A 110 -2.37 -1.30 4.45
N VAL A 111 -3.36 -2.00 4.98
CA VAL A 111 -4.56 -1.40 5.55
C VAL A 111 -4.22 -0.91 6.95
N GLU A 112 -4.18 0.41 7.12
CA GLU A 112 -3.83 1.06 8.38
C GLU A 112 -5.09 1.64 9.03
N GLY A 113 -5.41 1.16 10.23
CA GLY A 113 -6.51 1.65 11.04
C GLY A 113 -5.99 2.61 12.09
N PHE A 114 -6.71 3.70 12.30
CA PHE A 114 -6.36 4.73 13.27
C PHE A 114 -7.48 4.95 14.28
N THR A 115 -7.13 5.39 15.49
CA THR A 115 -8.07 5.78 16.53
C THR A 115 -7.89 7.23 16.91
N ASP A 116 -8.89 7.78 17.60
CA ASP A 116 -8.70 9.04 18.33
C ASP A 116 -7.92 8.80 19.63
N THR A 117 -7.66 9.88 20.37
CA THR A 117 -6.82 9.87 21.58
C THR A 117 -7.57 9.44 22.84
N ARG A 118 -8.88 9.14 22.77
CA ARG A 118 -9.63 8.69 23.95
C ARG A 118 -9.36 7.22 24.22
N GLY A 119 -9.30 6.86 25.51
CA GLY A 119 -8.94 5.52 25.94
C GLY A 119 -7.44 5.32 26.10
N ASP A 120 -7.03 4.09 26.40
CA ASP A 120 -5.62 3.75 26.60
C ASP A 120 -4.95 3.19 25.34
N TYR A 121 -3.64 3.04 25.41
CA TYR A 121 -2.82 2.57 24.29
C TYR A 121 -3.25 1.20 23.76
N LEU A 122 -3.50 0.22 24.64
CA LEU A 122 -3.81 -1.15 24.24
C LEU A 122 -5.24 -1.27 23.70
N LEU A 123 -6.18 -0.53 24.28
CA LEU A 123 -7.54 -0.40 23.78
C LEU A 123 -7.52 0.14 22.34
N ASN A 124 -6.80 1.24 22.12
CA ASN A 124 -6.68 1.86 20.80
C ASN A 124 -5.89 1.01 19.80
N LEU A 125 -4.86 0.30 20.26
CA LEU A 125 -4.12 -0.65 19.43
C LEU A 125 -5.03 -1.79 18.96
N ASN A 126 -5.80 -2.39 19.86
CA ASN A 126 -6.75 -3.44 19.51
C ASN A 126 -7.85 -2.91 18.57
N LEU A 127 -8.40 -1.73 18.85
CA LEU A 127 -9.45 -1.13 18.02
C LEU A 127 -8.95 -0.77 16.62
N SER A 128 -7.74 -0.23 16.50
CA SER A 128 -7.12 0.05 15.18
C SER A 128 -6.89 -1.24 14.38
N LEU A 129 -6.42 -2.32 15.00
CA LEU A 129 -6.29 -3.62 14.34
C LEU A 129 -7.64 -4.15 13.83
N GLN A 130 -8.69 -4.07 14.66
CA GLN A 130 -10.04 -4.48 14.26
C GLN A 130 -10.60 -3.67 13.09
N ARG A 131 -10.32 -2.35 13.05
CA ARG A 131 -10.72 -1.48 11.94
C ARG A 131 -10.04 -1.88 10.63
N SER A 132 -8.73 -2.15 10.67
CA SER A 132 -8.00 -2.63 9.49
C SER A 132 -8.52 -3.98 9.00
N GLN A 133 -8.77 -4.90 9.94
CA GLN A 133 -9.36 -6.20 9.61
C GLN A 133 -10.76 -6.04 9.00
N ARG A 134 -11.58 -5.11 9.51
CA ARG A 134 -12.94 -4.86 8.99
C ARG A 134 -12.92 -4.50 7.50
N VAL A 135 -11.91 -3.78 7.01
CA VAL A 135 -11.79 -3.47 5.58
C VAL A 135 -11.66 -4.74 4.75
N LEU A 136 -10.78 -5.68 5.13
CA LEU A 136 -10.66 -6.97 4.44
C LEU A 136 -11.95 -7.77 4.53
N CYS A 137 -12.59 -7.77 5.69
CA CYS A 137 -13.89 -8.42 5.85
C CYS A 137 -14.93 -7.89 4.87
N VAL A 138 -15.01 -6.58 4.71
CA VAL A 138 -15.90 -5.93 3.74
C VAL A 138 -15.54 -6.35 2.32
N LEU A 139 -14.26 -6.37 1.95
CA LEU A 139 -13.84 -6.77 0.61
C LEU A 139 -14.19 -8.23 0.30
N PHE A 140 -14.01 -9.16 1.23
CA PHE A 140 -14.34 -10.57 1.04
C PHE A 140 -15.82 -10.93 1.26
N SER A 141 -16.62 -10.01 1.81
CA SER A 141 -18.04 -10.26 2.03
C SER A 141 -18.81 -10.27 0.71
N PRO A 142 -20.00 -10.89 0.65
CA PRO A 142 -20.90 -10.74 -0.49
C PRO A 142 -21.20 -9.24 -0.77
N PRO A 143 -21.35 -8.85 -2.06
CA PRO A 143 -21.75 -7.50 -2.42
C PRO A 143 -23.17 -7.19 -1.91
N LEU A 144 -23.46 -5.92 -1.66
CA LEU A 144 -24.84 -5.48 -1.41
C LEU A 144 -25.65 -5.47 -2.72
N PRO A 145 -27.01 -5.49 -2.65
CA PRO A 145 -27.83 -5.39 -3.85
C PRO A 145 -27.48 -4.16 -4.70
N GLY A 146 -27.17 -4.37 -5.98
CA GLY A 146 -26.78 -3.32 -6.92
C GLY A 146 -25.28 -3.02 -7.00
N GLU A 147 -24.45 -3.68 -6.17
CA GLU A 147 -22.99 -3.64 -6.31
C GLU A 147 -22.50 -4.70 -7.30
N THR A 148 -21.40 -4.39 -7.99
CA THR A 148 -20.66 -5.36 -8.78
C THR A 148 -19.80 -6.22 -7.86
N PRO A 149 -19.88 -7.57 -7.91
CA PRO A 149 -18.98 -8.43 -7.15
C PRO A 149 -17.54 -8.25 -7.60
N LEU A 150 -16.60 -8.37 -6.66
CA LEU A 150 -15.18 -8.50 -6.99
C LEU A 150 -14.93 -9.78 -7.78
N ALA A 151 -14.13 -9.68 -8.83
CA ALA A 151 -13.77 -10.83 -9.64
C ALA A 151 -12.86 -11.79 -8.83
N PRO A 152 -12.87 -13.10 -9.14
CA PRO A 152 -12.03 -14.07 -8.42
C PRO A 152 -10.53 -13.73 -8.42
N ASP A 153 -10.02 -13.16 -9.52
CA ASP A 153 -8.62 -12.71 -9.59
C ASP A 153 -8.34 -11.49 -8.70
N GLU A 154 -9.33 -10.61 -8.52
CA GLU A 154 -9.24 -9.47 -7.60
C GLU A 154 -9.23 -9.93 -6.15
N LEU A 155 -10.10 -10.86 -5.78
CA LEU A 155 -10.11 -11.47 -4.44
C LEU A 155 -8.77 -12.15 -4.13
N GLU A 156 -8.20 -12.84 -5.11
CA GLU A 156 -6.88 -13.44 -4.98
C GLU A 156 -5.77 -12.40 -4.77
N GLN A 157 -5.80 -11.34 -5.56
CA GLN A 157 -4.86 -10.24 -5.40
C GLN A 157 -5.00 -9.60 -4.02
N ILE A 158 -6.21 -9.38 -3.53
CA ILE A 158 -6.44 -8.84 -2.17
C ILE A 158 -5.79 -9.77 -1.15
N ARG A 159 -6.03 -11.09 -1.24
CA ARG A 159 -5.43 -12.09 -0.34
C ARG A 159 -3.89 -12.05 -0.33
N ARG A 160 -3.26 -11.78 -1.47
CA ARG A 160 -1.79 -11.81 -1.62
C ARG A 160 -1.12 -10.48 -1.31
N LEU A 161 -1.76 -9.37 -1.68
CA LEU A 161 -1.20 -8.03 -1.61
C LEU A 161 -1.57 -7.30 -0.33
N PHE A 162 -2.68 -7.62 0.31
CA PHE A 162 -3.15 -6.84 1.45
C PHE A 162 -2.61 -7.39 2.77
N LEU A 163 -2.09 -6.50 3.60
CA LEU A 163 -1.79 -6.74 5.00
C LEU A 163 -2.58 -5.78 5.87
N VAL A 164 -2.78 -6.13 7.14
CA VAL A 164 -3.44 -5.26 8.11
C VAL A 164 -2.46 -4.82 9.19
N GLY A 165 -2.54 -3.55 9.59
CA GLY A 165 -1.76 -2.97 10.67
C GLY A 165 -2.60 -2.07 11.56
N GLY A 166 -2.28 -2.01 12.86
CA GLY A 166 -2.93 -1.13 13.82
C GLY A 166 -1.90 -0.25 14.53
N TYR A 167 -2.23 1.03 14.70
CA TYR A 167 -1.27 2.06 15.11
C TYR A 167 -1.67 2.80 16.39
N SER A 168 -2.69 2.31 17.11
CA SER A 168 -3.24 3.00 18.28
C SER A 168 -3.57 4.47 17.94
N SER A 169 -3.34 5.40 18.87
CA SER A 169 -3.54 6.84 18.71
C SER A 169 -2.29 7.60 18.25
N ASN A 170 -1.22 6.91 17.80
CA ASN A 170 0.08 7.52 17.49
C ASN A 170 0.04 8.49 16.29
N SER A 171 -1.02 8.48 15.49
CA SER A 171 -1.22 9.36 14.34
C SER A 171 -2.60 10.01 14.36
N ALA A 172 -3.05 10.38 15.57
CA ALA A 172 -4.26 11.15 15.76
C ALA A 172 -4.14 12.51 15.03
N LYS A 173 -5.22 12.87 14.33
CA LYS A 173 -5.43 14.19 13.72
C LYS A 173 -6.01 15.14 14.77
N PRO A 174 -6.00 16.47 14.54
CA PRO A 174 -6.54 17.45 15.50
C PRO A 174 -8.00 17.19 15.88
N SER A 175 -8.81 16.73 14.92
CA SER A 175 -10.17 16.28 15.18
C SER A 175 -10.22 14.80 15.56
N LEU A 176 -11.04 14.47 16.57
CA LEU A 176 -11.31 13.08 16.96
C LEU A 176 -11.93 12.31 15.78
N ASP A 177 -12.79 12.94 15.00
CA ASP A 177 -13.50 12.27 13.90
C ASP A 177 -12.55 11.94 12.75
N GLU A 178 -11.66 12.86 12.41
CA GLU A 178 -10.60 12.65 11.44
C GLU A 178 -9.59 11.57 11.88
N SER A 179 -9.42 11.39 13.19
CA SER A 179 -8.52 10.38 13.73
C SER A 179 -9.07 8.96 13.57
N ARG A 180 -10.40 8.79 13.62
CA ARG A 180 -11.06 7.48 13.50
C ARG A 180 -11.27 7.13 12.03
N ARG A 181 -10.19 6.78 11.33
CA ARG A 181 -10.21 6.48 9.88
C ARG A 181 -9.43 5.21 9.54
N ILE A 182 -9.52 4.80 8.28
CA ILE A 182 -8.51 3.94 7.65
C ILE A 182 -7.72 4.71 6.59
N GLU A 183 -6.53 4.22 6.29
CA GLU A 183 -5.75 4.59 5.11
C GLU A 183 -5.22 3.31 4.44
N LEU A 184 -5.07 3.34 3.12
CA LEU A 184 -4.36 2.27 2.40
C LEU A 184 -2.97 2.77 2.04
N LYS A 185 -1.96 2.25 2.73
CA LYS A 185 -0.57 2.59 2.48
C LYS A 185 0.01 1.66 1.42
N LEU A 186 0.52 2.25 0.35
CA LEU A 186 1.18 1.56 -0.74
C LEU A 186 2.66 1.37 -0.36
N GLU A 187 3.07 0.12 -0.19
CA GLU A 187 4.47 -0.23 0.01
C GLU A 187 5.08 -0.63 -1.33
N PHE A 188 6.27 -0.10 -1.61
CA PHE A 188 6.97 -0.34 -2.86
C PHE A 188 8.25 -1.14 -2.64
N TYR A 189 8.63 -1.95 -3.62
CA TYR A 189 9.90 -2.66 -3.65
C TYR A 189 11.07 -1.69 -3.55
N THR A 190 12.15 -2.13 -2.89
CA THR A 190 13.46 -1.45 -2.97
C THR A 190 14.19 -1.90 -4.23
N ILE A 191 15.21 -1.15 -4.69
CA ILE A 191 15.94 -1.47 -5.94
C ILE A 191 16.49 -2.90 -5.98
N ASN A 192 16.89 -3.42 -4.82
CA ASN A 192 17.48 -4.76 -4.72
C ASN A 192 16.46 -5.84 -4.39
N GLU A 193 15.21 -5.47 -4.12
CA GLU A 193 14.15 -6.41 -3.84
C GLU A 193 13.50 -6.82 -5.17
N ARG A 194 13.58 -8.10 -5.51
CA ARG A 194 12.88 -8.60 -6.68
C ARG A 194 11.39 -8.69 -6.36
N PRO A 195 10.50 -8.30 -7.30
CA PRO A 195 9.10 -8.67 -7.21
C PRO A 195 9.03 -10.17 -7.00
N ALA A 196 8.32 -10.62 -5.96
CA ALA A 196 8.11 -12.04 -5.78
C ALA A 196 7.45 -12.55 -7.07
N LEU A 197 8.13 -13.47 -7.76
CA LEU A 197 7.68 -14.05 -9.02
C LEU A 197 6.20 -14.45 -8.88
N GLY A 198 5.33 -13.84 -9.69
CA GLY A 198 3.92 -14.19 -9.78
C GLY A 198 2.92 -13.24 -9.10
N VAL A 199 3.30 -12.11 -8.50
CA VAL A 199 2.34 -11.23 -7.78
C VAL A 199 1.48 -10.36 -8.70
N ILE A 200 1.98 -9.98 -9.88
CA ILE A 200 1.32 -8.97 -10.75
C ILE A 200 0.99 -9.52 -12.15
N GLY A 201 1.47 -10.72 -12.51
CA GLY A 201 1.12 -11.37 -13.77
C GLY A 201 1.51 -12.85 -13.81
N SER A 202 0.68 -13.65 -14.48
CA SER A 202 0.70 -15.12 -14.68
C SER A 202 0.12 -15.98 -13.55
N GLU A 203 -0.62 -17.00 -14.00
CA GLU A 203 -1.43 -17.97 -13.24
C GLU A 203 -0.68 -18.52 -12.01
N SER A 204 -1.30 -18.40 -10.84
CA SER A 204 -0.74 -18.92 -9.59
C SER A 204 -0.95 -20.42 -9.49
N SER A 205 0.13 -21.19 -9.66
CA SER A 205 0.22 -22.57 -9.19
C SER A 205 0.90 -22.62 -7.82
N ASP A 206 0.46 -21.78 -6.87
CA ASP A 206 1.00 -21.79 -5.50
C ASP A 206 0.10 -22.70 -4.63
N PRO A 207 0.50 -23.95 -4.34
CA PRO A 207 -0.40 -24.97 -3.77
C PRO A 207 -0.80 -24.70 -2.31
N ALA A 208 -0.28 -23.65 -1.67
CA ALA A 208 -0.49 -23.35 -0.26
C ALA A 208 -1.76 -22.52 0.04
N MET A 209 -2.44 -21.98 -0.97
CA MET A 209 -3.54 -21.03 -0.79
C MET A 209 -4.90 -21.59 -1.28
N THR A 210 -5.27 -22.79 -0.84
CA THR A 210 -6.50 -23.48 -1.29
C THR A 210 -7.72 -23.29 -0.38
N GLY A 211 -7.58 -22.59 0.76
CA GLY A 211 -8.69 -22.27 1.66
C GLY A 211 -9.54 -21.11 1.18
N GLY A 212 -10.85 -21.15 1.45
CA GLY A 212 -11.76 -20.02 1.23
C GLY A 212 -11.44 -18.82 2.13
N TYR A 213 -12.05 -17.67 1.86
CA TYR A 213 -11.73 -16.39 2.55
C TYR A 213 -12.26 -16.29 4.00
N GLY A 214 -12.95 -17.33 4.48
CA GLY A 214 -13.56 -17.36 5.81
C GLY A 214 -14.79 -16.47 5.92
N ASN A 215 -15.41 -16.47 7.11
CA ASN A 215 -16.52 -15.59 7.43
C ASN A 215 -16.06 -14.60 8.50
N CYS A 216 -16.18 -13.31 8.20
CA CYS A 216 -16.03 -12.30 9.23
C CYS A 216 -17.29 -12.28 10.09
N ARG A 217 -17.12 -12.44 11.42
CA ARG A 217 -18.19 -12.13 12.36
C ARG A 217 -18.39 -10.62 12.37
N ILE A 218 -19.53 -10.18 11.83
CA ILE A 218 -19.93 -8.78 11.73
C ILE A 218 -20.18 -8.20 13.12
#